data_AF-A0A7S4PAG8-F1
#
_entry.id   AF-A0A7S4PAG8-F1
#
_cell.length_a   1.000
_cell.length_b   1.000
_cell.length_c   1.000
_cell.angle_alpha   90.00
_cell.angle_beta   90.00
_cell.angle_gamma   90.00
#
_symmetry.space_group_name_H-M   'P 1'
#
loop_
_entity.id
_entity.type
_entity.pdbx_description
1 polymer ?
#
loop_
_entity_poly.entity_id
_entity_poly.type
_entity_poly.pdbx_seq_one_letter_code
_entity_poly.pdbx_strand_id
1 'polypeptide(L)'
;EGEEGGRGVMGTVGGLIGDVFNFFDSTPREERITKQFLQGSQAAKREMETKGGKFYSEGMMETLARLAEKIDNVLDEKYPNGAFVRLNLRSPKDSCVNTQAMMSSLISQVASSSLPAPSSSSSSSSPPSSSSSSEKEDLALAIENTIIYLTALCSSLKIKARETKEGDKSGEEEGGRFAVWLLGSSLRVYQDLTRVRLHEQMGRVQLILREWSDDLNTIWEFRSFVYNNQMTAISQYHSGTYVPEILDKKTRNSRLHEGGF
;
A
#
# COMPACT_ATOMS: atom_id res chain seq x y z
N GLU A 1 4.08 19.35 -77.85
CA GLU A 1 2.92 20.25 -77.95
C GLU A 1 1.70 19.48 -77.45
N GLY A 2 0.85 20.13 -76.64
CA GLY A 2 -0.36 19.55 -76.02
C GLY A 2 -0.13 19.05 -74.59
N GLU A 3 -0.49 19.84 -73.56
CA GLU A 3 -1.77 19.78 -72.79
C GLU A 3 -1.72 18.66 -71.72
N GLU A 4 -2.13 18.77 -70.46
CA GLU A 4 -2.87 19.69 -69.60
C GLU A 4 -2.59 19.19 -68.15
N GLY A 5 -2.47 20.02 -67.12
CA GLY A 5 -3.63 20.50 -66.35
C GLY A 5 -3.97 19.60 -65.15
N GLY A 6 -3.18 19.66 -64.06
CA GLY A 6 -3.48 18.96 -62.79
C GLY A 6 -3.45 19.92 -61.60
N ARG A 7 -4.62 20.35 -61.13
CA ARG A 7 -4.83 21.22 -59.98
C ARG A 7 -4.36 20.54 -58.68
N GLY A 8 -3.36 21.10 -58.01
CA GLY A 8 -3.00 20.74 -56.63
C GLY A 8 -3.86 21.50 -55.63
N VAL A 9 -4.69 20.78 -54.88
CA VAL A 9 -5.48 21.31 -53.77
C VAL A 9 -4.55 21.56 -52.58
N MET A 10 -4.46 22.82 -52.15
CA MET A 10 -3.73 23.26 -50.98
C MET A 10 -4.56 22.92 -49.73
N GLY A 11 -4.24 21.80 -49.09
CA GLY A 11 -4.82 21.40 -47.81
C GLY A 11 -4.06 22.04 -46.65
N THR A 12 -4.74 22.92 -45.92
CA THR A 12 -4.25 23.56 -44.70
C THR A 12 -4.12 22.51 -43.59
N VAL A 13 -2.88 22.10 -43.26
CA VAL A 13 -2.61 21.29 -42.06
C VAL A 13 -2.52 22.24 -40.86
N GLY A 14 -3.70 22.64 -40.38
CA GLY A 14 -3.86 23.35 -39.12
C GLY A 14 -4.45 22.41 -38.08
N GLY A 15 -3.65 22.04 -37.07
CA GLY A 15 -4.13 21.36 -35.87
C GLY A 15 -3.41 20.05 -35.62
N LEU A 16 -2.51 20.06 -34.62
CA LEU A 16 -2.03 18.96 -33.75
C LEU A 16 -0.59 19.18 -33.24
N ILE A 17 -0.18 20.44 -33.03
CA ILE A 17 1.03 20.79 -32.24
C ILE A 17 0.59 21.68 -31.07
N GLY A 18 -0.43 21.24 -30.34
CA GLY A 18 -0.99 21.96 -29.18
C GLY A 18 -0.89 21.19 -27.86
N ASP A 19 -0.92 19.86 -27.88
CA ASP A 19 -1.22 19.07 -26.67
C ASP A 19 -0.03 18.30 -26.06
N VAL A 20 1.20 18.59 -26.47
CA VAL A 20 2.40 17.84 -25.99
C VAL A 20 3.15 18.53 -24.85
N PHE A 21 2.78 19.77 -24.46
CA PHE A 21 3.49 20.50 -23.40
C PHE A 21 2.57 21.01 -22.29
N ASN A 22 1.93 20.10 -21.57
CA ASN A 22 1.50 20.33 -20.19
C ASN A 22 2.28 19.38 -19.25
N PHE A 23 3.60 19.62 -19.16
CA PHE A 23 4.52 18.81 -18.34
C PHE A 23 4.72 19.36 -16.92
N PHE A 24 4.08 20.48 -16.57
CA PHE A 24 4.09 21.07 -15.22
C PHE A 24 2.73 20.95 -14.54
N ASP A 25 2.24 19.72 -14.40
CA ASP A 25 1.29 19.43 -13.33
C ASP A 25 2.10 19.19 -12.05
N SER A 26 1.94 20.07 -11.06
CA SER A 26 2.61 20.02 -9.76
C SER A 26 2.07 18.93 -8.84
N THR A 27 1.06 18.17 -9.27
CA THR A 27 0.58 17.01 -8.51
C THR A 27 1.70 15.97 -8.34
N PRO A 28 2.02 15.58 -7.10
CA PRO A 28 2.97 14.51 -6.83
C PRO A 28 2.60 13.24 -7.61
N ARG A 29 3.61 12.53 -8.12
CA ARG A 29 3.46 11.31 -8.94
C ARG A 29 2.52 10.27 -8.29
N GLU A 30 2.56 10.17 -6.97
CA GLU A 30 1.73 9.26 -6.18
C GLU A 30 0.24 9.63 -6.23
N GLU A 31 -0.08 10.93 -6.23
CA GLU A 31 -1.45 11.43 -6.34
C GLU A 31 -2.05 11.11 -7.72
N ARG A 32 -1.24 11.19 -8.79
CA ARG A 32 -1.69 10.82 -10.15
C ARG A 32 -1.99 9.33 -10.27
N ILE A 33 -1.15 8.47 -9.69
CA ILE A 33 -1.37 7.03 -9.70
C ILE A 33 -2.64 6.67 -8.93
N THR A 34 -2.85 7.29 -7.76
CA THR A 34 -4.04 7.08 -6.94
C THR A 34 -5.30 7.57 -7.66
N LYS A 35 -5.27 8.76 -8.29
CA LYS A 35 -6.40 9.29 -9.08
C LYS A 35 -6.72 8.39 -10.27
N GLN A 36 -5.71 7.91 -11.01
CA GLN A 36 -5.92 6.98 -12.13
C GLN A 36 -6.51 5.65 -11.65
N PHE A 37 -6.05 5.12 -10.52
CA PHE A 37 -6.60 3.89 -9.95
C PHE A 37 -8.05 4.08 -9.49
N LEU A 38 -8.36 5.17 -8.77
CA LEU A 38 -9.72 5.49 -8.34
C LEU A 38 -10.67 5.68 -9.53
N GLN A 39 -10.22 6.42 -10.55
CA GLN A 39 -11.01 6.63 -11.77
C GLN A 39 -11.23 5.32 -12.51
N GLY A 40 -10.19 4.46 -12.62
CA GLY A 40 -10.31 3.12 -13.19
C GLY A 40 -11.29 2.24 -12.39
N SER A 41 -11.25 2.29 -11.07
CA SER A 41 -12.16 1.56 -10.19
C SER A 41 -13.61 2.06 -10.30
N GLN A 42 -13.83 3.38 -10.36
CA GLN A 42 -15.15 3.97 -10.51
C GLN A 42 -15.72 3.74 -11.92
N ALA A 43 -14.89 3.80 -12.95
CA ALA A 43 -15.28 3.47 -14.33
C ALA A 43 -15.67 1.99 -14.42
N ALA A 44 -14.85 1.09 -13.86
CA ALA A 44 -15.18 -0.33 -13.76
C ALA A 44 -16.51 -0.55 -13.01
N LYS A 45 -16.75 0.16 -11.89
CA LYS A 45 -18.02 0.09 -11.15
C LYS A 45 -19.24 0.55 -11.97
N ARG A 46 -19.14 1.67 -12.69
CA ARG A 46 -20.24 2.16 -13.57
C ARG A 46 -20.49 1.22 -14.74
N GLU A 47 -19.44 0.62 -15.28
CA GLU A 47 -19.53 -0.41 -16.31
C GLU A 47 -20.20 -1.70 -15.76
N MET A 48 -19.97 -2.04 -14.48
CA MET A 48 -20.66 -3.15 -13.80
C MET A 48 -22.17 -2.90 -13.68
N GLU A 49 -22.57 -1.69 -13.28
CA GLU A 49 -23.97 -1.31 -13.11
C GLU A 49 -24.74 -1.31 -14.44
N THR A 50 -24.06 -1.01 -15.56
CA THR A 50 -24.68 -0.94 -16.88
C THR A 50 -24.71 -2.28 -17.63
N LYS A 51 -23.78 -3.21 -17.38
CA LYS A 51 -23.69 -4.50 -18.12
C LYS A 51 -24.33 -5.71 -17.43
N GLY A 52 -25.12 -5.53 -16.37
CA GLY A 52 -25.80 -6.66 -15.72
C GLY A 52 -24.87 -7.60 -14.93
N GLY A 53 -23.71 -7.10 -14.48
CA GLY A 53 -23.11 -7.57 -13.23
C GLY A 53 -22.38 -8.92 -13.18
N LYS A 54 -21.68 -9.36 -14.24
CA LYS A 54 -20.65 -10.41 -14.09
C LYS A 54 -19.30 -9.94 -14.65
N PHE A 55 -18.51 -9.31 -13.78
CA PHE A 55 -17.15 -8.82 -14.08
C PHE A 55 -16.15 -9.97 -14.31
N TYR A 56 -16.46 -11.13 -13.74
CA TYR A 56 -15.63 -12.31 -13.81
C TYR A 56 -16.33 -13.40 -14.61
N SER A 57 -15.64 -13.94 -15.61
CA SER A 57 -16.11 -15.16 -16.28
C SER A 57 -16.22 -16.28 -15.24
N GLU A 58 -17.17 -17.19 -15.43
CA GLU A 58 -17.37 -18.34 -14.55
C GLU A 58 -16.07 -19.13 -14.36
N GLY A 59 -15.32 -19.35 -15.46
CA GLY A 59 -14.02 -20.01 -15.41
C GLY A 59 -12.96 -19.25 -14.60
N MET A 60 -13.03 -17.91 -14.53
CA MET A 60 -12.12 -17.16 -13.67
C MET A 60 -12.49 -17.29 -12.20
N MET A 61 -13.78 -17.26 -11.87
CA MET A 61 -14.24 -17.51 -10.50
C MET A 61 -13.85 -18.91 -10.03
N GLU A 62 -13.99 -19.92 -10.88
CA GLU A 62 -13.52 -21.29 -10.61
C GLU A 62 -12.00 -21.34 -10.39
N THR A 63 -11.24 -20.57 -11.16
CA THR A 63 -9.78 -20.47 -11.00
C THR A 63 -9.38 -19.83 -9.68
N LEU A 64 -10.07 -18.76 -9.27
CA LEU A 64 -9.85 -18.11 -7.97
C LEU A 64 -10.24 -19.03 -6.80
N ALA A 65 -11.34 -19.77 -6.93
CA ALA A 65 -11.77 -20.76 -5.93
C ALA A 65 -10.73 -21.87 -5.75
N ARG A 66 -10.22 -22.44 -6.85
CA ARG A 66 -9.14 -23.44 -6.82
C ARG A 66 -7.84 -22.89 -6.22
N LEU A 67 -7.54 -21.62 -6.45
CA LEU A 67 -6.39 -20.97 -5.83
C LEU A 67 -6.58 -20.82 -4.32
N ALA A 68 -7.76 -20.39 -3.87
CA ALA A 68 -8.09 -20.28 -2.46
C ALA A 68 -7.98 -21.65 -1.76
N GLU A 69 -8.55 -22.70 -2.34
CA GLU A 69 -8.46 -24.07 -1.80
C GLU A 69 -7.00 -24.55 -1.68
N LYS A 70 -6.16 -24.26 -2.68
CA LYS A 70 -4.72 -24.58 -2.60
C LYS A 70 -4.01 -23.82 -1.49
N ILE A 71 -4.40 -22.57 -1.23
CA ILE A 71 -3.82 -21.79 -0.13
C ILE A 71 -4.24 -22.39 1.21
N ASP A 72 -5.52 -22.71 1.38
CA ASP A 72 -6.05 -23.36 2.59
C ASP A 72 -5.30 -24.66 2.90
N ASN A 73 -5.16 -25.54 1.91
CA ASN A 73 -4.44 -26.81 2.09
C ASN A 73 -3.00 -26.60 2.59
N VAL A 74 -2.30 -25.57 2.09
CA VAL A 74 -0.93 -25.26 2.53
C VAL A 74 -0.90 -24.59 3.92
N LEU A 75 -1.90 -23.75 4.24
CA LEU A 75 -2.03 -23.15 5.57
C LEU A 75 -2.24 -24.22 6.63
N ASP A 76 -3.18 -25.13 6.38
CA ASP A 76 -3.53 -26.21 7.30
C ASP A 76 -2.35 -27.17 7.51
N GLU A 77 -1.57 -27.46 6.46
CA GLU A 77 -0.41 -28.36 6.54
C GLU A 77 0.81 -27.72 7.22
N LYS A 78 1.14 -26.46 6.89
CA LYS A 78 2.46 -25.87 7.20
C LYS A 78 2.44 -24.69 8.14
N TYR A 79 1.30 -24.05 8.32
CA TYR A 79 1.20 -22.77 9.04
C TYR A 79 0.04 -22.79 10.04
N PRO A 80 0.09 -23.64 11.07
CA PRO A 80 -0.97 -23.75 12.06
C PRO A 80 -1.23 -22.44 12.83
N ASN A 81 -0.20 -21.60 12.96
CA ASN A 81 -0.29 -20.28 13.59
C ASN A 81 -0.73 -19.17 12.62
N GLY A 82 -1.06 -19.54 11.38
CA GLY A 82 -1.34 -18.62 10.28
C GLY A 82 -0.10 -18.23 9.49
N ALA A 83 -0.34 -17.54 8.38
CA ALA A 83 0.69 -17.07 7.48
C ALA A 83 0.42 -15.64 7.05
N PHE A 84 1.35 -15.11 6.27
CA PHE A 84 1.23 -13.89 5.50
C PHE A 84 1.50 -14.20 4.01
N VAL A 85 0.66 -13.67 3.12
CA VAL A 85 0.72 -13.91 1.67
C VAL A 85 1.39 -12.76 0.91
N ARG A 86 2.25 -13.08 -0.07
CA ARG A 86 2.84 -12.09 -0.99
C ARG A 86 3.18 -12.68 -2.34
N LEU A 87 3.52 -11.79 -3.29
CA LEU A 87 4.19 -12.17 -4.52
C LEU A 87 5.72 -11.97 -4.42
N ASN A 88 6.43 -12.25 -5.52
CA ASN A 88 7.89 -12.13 -5.64
C ASN A 88 8.40 -10.79 -5.07
N LEU A 89 7.86 -9.68 -5.55
CA LEU A 89 8.43 -8.36 -5.30
C LEU A 89 7.85 -7.69 -4.05
N ARG A 90 6.52 -7.72 -3.89
CA ARG A 90 5.84 -6.96 -2.83
C ARG A 90 4.75 -7.75 -2.11
N SER A 91 4.53 -7.28 -0.89
CA SER A 91 3.45 -7.63 0.01
C SER A 91 2.22 -6.74 -0.22
N PRO A 92 0.98 -7.27 -0.15
CA PRO A 92 -0.27 -6.51 -0.26
C PRO A 92 -0.57 -5.64 0.98
N LYS A 93 0.41 -4.88 1.48
CA LYS A 93 0.28 -4.05 2.70
C LYS A 93 -0.74 -2.90 2.54
N ASP A 94 -1.16 -2.61 1.31
CA ASP A 94 -2.11 -1.56 0.97
C ASP A 94 -3.56 -2.06 0.94
N SER A 95 -3.79 -3.37 0.90
CA SER A 95 -5.14 -3.96 0.86
C SER A 95 -5.96 -3.64 2.11
N CYS A 96 -5.29 -3.57 3.26
CA CYS A 96 -5.92 -3.22 4.53
C CYS A 96 -6.25 -1.73 4.67
N VAL A 97 -5.66 -0.86 3.84
CA VAL A 97 -6.00 0.58 3.80
C VAL A 97 -7.24 0.83 2.93
N ASN A 98 -7.53 -0.09 2.02
CA ASN A 98 -8.64 0.02 1.08
C ASN A 98 -10.02 -0.34 1.70
N THR A 99 -10.07 -0.74 2.97
CA THR A 99 -11.32 -0.82 3.72
C THR A 99 -11.83 0.58 3.99
N GLN A 100 -12.76 1.01 3.16
CA GLN A 100 -13.43 2.32 3.17
C GLN A 100 -13.84 2.80 4.58
N ALA A 101 -14.26 1.88 5.45
CA ALA A 101 -14.60 2.16 6.85
C ALA A 101 -13.42 2.69 7.69
N MET A 102 -12.20 2.20 7.43
CA MET A 102 -11.00 2.55 8.18
C MET A 102 -10.47 3.93 7.76
N MET A 103 -10.48 4.23 6.46
CA MET A 103 -10.20 5.59 5.96
C MET A 103 -11.22 6.60 6.49
N SER A 104 -12.52 6.27 6.49
CA SER A 104 -13.55 7.16 7.02
C SER A 104 -13.37 7.46 8.52
N SER A 105 -12.93 6.48 9.31
CA SER A 105 -12.62 6.68 10.72
C SER A 105 -11.40 7.60 10.92
N LEU A 106 -10.32 7.39 10.14
CA LEU A 106 -9.10 8.19 10.22
C LEU A 106 -9.35 9.64 9.78
N ILE A 107 -10.11 9.84 8.71
CA ILE A 107 -10.55 11.16 8.25
C ILE A 107 -11.40 11.86 9.31
N SER A 108 -12.32 11.14 9.97
CA SER A 108 -13.13 11.70 11.05
C SER A 108 -12.29 12.13 12.25
N GLN A 109 -11.26 11.35 12.62
CA GLN A 109 -10.37 11.68 13.73
C GLN A 109 -9.51 12.91 13.42
N VAL A 110 -8.92 12.97 12.23
CA VAL A 110 -8.13 14.13 11.76
C VAL A 110 -8.99 15.37 11.61
N ALA A 111 -10.24 15.24 11.16
CA ALA A 111 -11.19 16.35 11.08
C ALA A 111 -11.64 16.86 12.46
N SER A 112 -11.67 15.99 13.47
CA SER A 112 -12.01 16.37 14.85
C SER A 112 -10.84 17.00 15.62
N SER A 113 -9.60 16.74 15.22
CA SER A 113 -8.41 17.44 15.71
C SER A 113 -8.23 18.75 14.94
N SER A 114 -9.15 19.70 15.10
CA SER A 114 -9.01 21.02 14.51
C SER A 114 -7.81 21.74 15.15
N LEU A 115 -6.72 21.88 14.38
CA LEU A 115 -5.62 22.77 14.71
C LEU A 115 -6.18 24.20 14.89
N PRO A 116 -5.77 24.93 15.95
CA PRO A 116 -6.21 26.29 16.15
C PRO A 116 -5.86 27.14 14.92
N ALA A 117 -6.85 27.85 14.38
CA ALA A 117 -6.65 28.72 13.24
C ALA A 117 -5.53 29.72 13.54
N PRO A 118 -4.61 29.99 12.58
CA PRO A 118 -3.55 30.97 12.77
C PRO A 118 -4.19 32.33 13.04
N SER A 119 -4.17 32.76 14.30
CA SER A 119 -4.64 34.07 14.70
C SER A 119 -3.66 35.10 14.14
N SER A 120 -4.10 35.80 13.11
CA SER A 120 -3.41 36.96 12.56
C SER A 120 -3.47 38.11 13.57
N SER A 121 -2.48 38.23 14.45
CA SER A 121 -2.30 39.44 15.24
C SER A 121 -0.88 39.98 15.14
N SER A 122 -0.86 41.25 14.76
CA SER A 122 0.27 42.12 14.51
C SER A 122 1.07 42.45 15.77
N SER A 123 2.39 42.33 15.66
CA SER A 123 3.44 43.17 16.29
C SER A 123 3.21 43.64 17.72
N SER A 124 3.70 42.88 18.71
CA SER A 124 4.42 43.47 19.84
C SER A 124 5.43 42.48 20.44
N SER A 125 6.61 42.98 20.73
CA SER A 125 7.81 42.25 21.13
C SER A 125 7.78 41.84 22.60
N SER A 126 7.43 40.59 22.88
CA SER A 126 7.69 39.92 24.17
C SER A 126 8.03 38.45 23.92
N PRO A 127 9.02 37.87 24.62
CA PRO A 127 9.40 36.47 24.44
C PRO A 127 8.28 35.54 24.95
N PRO A 128 7.78 34.60 24.13
CA PRO A 128 6.76 33.65 24.58
C PRO A 128 7.39 32.59 25.47
N SER A 129 7.14 32.68 26.78
CA SER A 129 7.47 31.65 27.75
C SER A 129 6.19 30.98 28.26
N SER A 130 5.97 29.70 27.92
CA SER A 130 5.23 28.65 28.70
C SER A 130 4.23 27.73 27.96
N SER A 131 4.01 27.82 26.65
CA SER A 131 3.00 26.99 25.95
C SER A 131 3.41 25.54 25.57
N SER A 132 4.51 25.00 26.10
CA SER A 132 5.11 23.75 25.58
C SER A 132 4.53 22.42 26.09
N SER A 133 3.55 22.42 26.99
CA SER A 133 3.02 21.17 27.58
C SER A 133 1.92 20.52 26.73
N SER A 134 0.97 21.31 26.21
CA SER A 134 -0.16 20.80 25.42
C SER A 134 0.28 20.15 24.11
N GLU A 135 1.22 20.78 23.39
CA GLU A 135 1.70 20.26 22.10
C GLU A 135 2.41 18.90 22.23
N LYS A 136 3.03 18.63 23.38
CA LYS A 136 3.68 17.34 23.66
C LYS A 136 2.67 16.23 23.92
N GLU A 137 1.57 16.56 24.60
CA GLU A 137 0.48 15.60 24.87
C GLU A 137 -0.25 15.23 23.56
N ASP A 138 -0.54 16.21 22.71
CA ASP A 138 -1.19 15.97 21.41
C ASP A 138 -0.31 15.12 20.48
N LEU A 139 1.02 15.37 20.47
CA LEU A 139 1.96 14.59 19.69
C LEU A 139 2.08 13.14 20.21
N ALA A 140 2.12 12.95 21.53
CA ALA A 140 2.17 11.62 22.14
C ALA A 140 0.93 10.79 21.78
N LEU A 141 -0.25 11.41 21.84
CA LEU A 141 -1.51 10.77 21.48
C LEU A 141 -1.57 10.41 19.99
N ALA A 142 -1.07 11.29 19.11
CA ALA A 142 -0.98 11.01 17.67
C ALA A 142 -0.05 9.82 17.36
N ILE A 143 1.07 9.72 18.08
CA ILE A 143 2.01 8.58 17.96
C ILE A 143 1.33 7.28 18.43
N GLU A 144 0.66 7.30 19.57
CA GLU A 144 -0.03 6.13 20.12
C GLU A 144 -1.12 5.61 19.16
N ASN A 145 -1.96 6.52 18.64
CA ASN A 145 -2.98 6.18 17.66
C ASN A 145 -2.38 5.61 16.36
N THR A 146 -1.24 6.15 15.92
CA THR A 146 -0.52 5.62 14.74
C THR A 146 0.03 4.22 14.99
N ILE A 147 0.55 3.94 16.19
CA ILE A 147 1.05 2.60 16.57
C ILE A 147 -0.11 1.59 16.62
N ILE A 148 -1.24 1.96 17.24
CA ILE A 148 -2.44 1.12 17.29
C ILE A 148 -2.92 0.81 15.86
N TYR A 149 -2.97 1.83 15.00
CA TYR A 149 -3.36 1.68 13.60
C TYR A 149 -2.43 0.73 12.84
N LEU A 150 -1.11 0.93 12.93
CA LEU A 150 -0.13 0.06 12.27
C LEU A 150 -0.20 -1.38 12.78
N THR A 151 -0.41 -1.57 14.08
CA THR A 151 -0.57 -2.89 14.70
C THR A 151 -1.82 -3.58 14.17
N ALA A 152 -2.96 -2.88 14.14
CA ALA A 152 -4.20 -3.40 13.60
C ALA A 152 -4.09 -3.76 12.11
N LEU A 153 -3.45 -2.90 11.30
CA LEU A 153 -3.19 -3.17 9.89
C LEU A 153 -2.30 -4.41 9.71
N CYS A 154 -1.25 -4.56 10.51
CA CYS A 154 -0.38 -5.72 10.42
C CYS A 154 -1.15 -6.99 10.76
N SER A 155 -1.87 -7.01 11.88
CA SER A 155 -2.71 -8.15 12.29
C SER A 155 -3.78 -8.51 11.26
N SER A 156 -4.31 -7.53 10.51
CA SER A 156 -5.30 -7.76 9.45
C SER A 156 -4.73 -8.51 8.23
N LEU A 157 -3.40 -8.60 8.10
CA LEU A 157 -2.75 -9.36 7.03
C LEU A 157 -2.51 -10.83 7.39
N LYS A 158 -2.75 -11.22 8.65
CA LYS A 158 -2.66 -12.60 9.11
C LYS A 158 -3.79 -13.40 8.48
N ILE A 159 -3.42 -14.37 7.64
CA ILE A 159 -4.37 -15.39 7.16
C ILE A 159 -4.25 -16.60 8.07
N LYS A 160 -5.37 -17.04 8.63
CA LYS A 160 -5.40 -18.18 9.55
C LYS A 160 -5.73 -19.47 8.80
N ALA A 161 -5.18 -20.57 9.28
CA ALA A 161 -5.63 -21.91 8.92
C ALA A 161 -7.09 -22.10 9.38
N ARG A 162 -7.79 -23.07 8.79
CA ARG A 162 -9.17 -23.38 9.18
C ARG A 162 -9.16 -23.94 10.59
N GLU A 163 -9.85 -23.29 11.53
CA GLU A 163 -10.06 -23.89 12.85
C GLU A 163 -11.16 -24.96 12.68
N THR A 164 -10.79 -26.25 12.68
CA THR A 164 -11.77 -27.33 12.73
C THR A 164 -12.41 -27.38 14.12
N LYS A 165 -13.24 -26.39 14.47
CA LYS A 165 -14.13 -26.51 15.61
C LYS A 165 -15.27 -27.44 15.20
N GLU A 166 -15.26 -28.64 15.78
CA GLU A 166 -16.38 -29.57 15.68
C GLU A 166 -17.67 -28.88 16.13
N GLY A 167 -18.53 -28.52 15.18
CA GLY A 167 -19.91 -28.15 15.43
C GLY A 167 -20.37 -26.79 14.92
N ASP A 168 -19.49 -25.88 14.50
CA ASP A 168 -19.93 -24.56 14.02
C ASP A 168 -19.64 -24.40 12.52
N LYS A 169 -20.70 -24.53 11.70
CA LYS A 169 -20.64 -24.33 10.24
C LYS A 169 -20.88 -22.88 9.83
N SER A 170 -21.04 -21.97 10.80
CA SER A 170 -21.45 -20.60 10.52
C SER A 170 -20.25 -19.65 10.36
N GLY A 171 -19.67 -19.66 9.15
CA GLY A 171 -19.13 -18.42 8.57
C GLY A 171 -17.70 -18.02 8.92
N GLU A 172 -16.80 -18.95 9.26
CA GLU A 172 -15.37 -18.62 9.21
C GLU A 172 -14.96 -18.35 7.76
N GLU A 173 -14.50 -17.12 7.50
CA GLU A 173 -13.90 -16.75 6.22
C GLU A 173 -12.68 -17.64 5.98
N GLU A 174 -12.79 -18.55 5.00
CA GLU A 174 -11.72 -19.46 4.58
C GLU A 174 -10.44 -18.64 4.27
N GLY A 175 -9.34 -18.94 4.98
CA GLY A 175 -8.09 -18.18 4.91
C GLY A 175 -7.56 -17.98 3.50
N GLY A 176 -7.79 -18.95 2.62
CA GLY A 176 -7.48 -18.90 1.19
C GLY A 176 -8.31 -17.88 0.42
N ARG A 177 -9.61 -17.74 0.70
CA ARG A 177 -10.45 -16.70 0.07
C ARG A 177 -10.00 -15.32 0.49
N PHE A 178 -9.71 -15.14 1.78
CA PHE A 178 -9.22 -13.88 2.30
C PHE A 178 -7.84 -13.55 1.71
N ALA A 179 -6.94 -14.53 1.55
CA ALA A 179 -5.66 -14.35 0.87
C ALA A 179 -5.83 -13.90 -0.61
N VAL A 180 -6.74 -14.53 -1.36
CA VAL A 180 -7.05 -14.14 -2.74
C VAL A 180 -7.62 -12.72 -2.78
N TRP A 181 -8.50 -12.36 -1.84
CA TRP A 181 -9.03 -11.01 -1.73
C TRP A 181 -7.93 -9.98 -1.42
N LEU A 182 -7.02 -10.27 -0.48
CA LEU A 182 -5.88 -9.40 -0.16
C LEU A 182 -5.02 -9.15 -1.41
N LEU A 183 -4.73 -10.19 -2.19
CA LEU A 183 -3.95 -10.05 -3.42
C LEU A 183 -4.70 -9.25 -4.48
N GLY A 184 -5.99 -9.52 -4.68
CA GLY A 184 -6.81 -8.86 -5.70
C GLY A 184 -7.13 -7.39 -5.40
N SER A 185 -7.11 -7.00 -4.13
CA SER A 185 -7.39 -5.63 -3.66
C SER A 185 -6.15 -4.74 -3.54
N SER A 186 -4.93 -5.32 -3.66
CA SER A 186 -3.67 -4.58 -3.56
C SER A 186 -3.28 -3.92 -4.88
N LEU A 187 -3.13 -2.60 -4.86
CA LEU A 187 -2.53 -1.84 -5.95
C LEU A 187 -1.06 -2.22 -6.15
N ARG A 188 -0.33 -2.54 -5.07
CA ARG A 188 1.07 -3.00 -5.17
C ARG A 188 1.18 -4.33 -5.92
N VAL A 189 0.28 -5.28 -5.66
CA VAL A 189 0.20 -6.55 -6.38
C VAL A 189 -0.16 -6.33 -7.84
N TYR A 190 -1.15 -5.48 -8.12
CA TYR A 190 -1.52 -5.12 -9.50
C TYR A 190 -0.33 -4.52 -10.28
N GLN A 191 0.43 -3.61 -9.67
CA GLN A 191 1.63 -3.03 -10.27
C GLN A 191 2.69 -4.10 -10.58
N ASP A 192 2.90 -5.05 -9.68
CA ASP A 192 3.87 -6.13 -9.88
C ASP A 192 3.44 -7.06 -11.02
N LEU A 193 2.17 -7.47 -11.07
CA LEU A 193 1.62 -8.27 -12.17
C LEU A 193 1.70 -7.54 -13.51
N THR A 194 1.41 -6.24 -13.52
CA THR A 194 1.52 -5.40 -14.73
C THR A 194 2.97 -5.32 -15.21
N ARG A 195 3.94 -5.14 -14.30
CA ARG A 195 5.36 -5.13 -14.66
C ARG A 195 5.81 -6.47 -15.23
N VAL A 196 5.40 -7.60 -14.64
CA VAL A 196 5.76 -8.92 -15.17
C VAL A 196 5.14 -9.14 -16.56
N ARG A 197 3.91 -8.68 -16.78
CA ARG A 197 3.26 -8.74 -18.10
C ARG A 197 3.99 -7.90 -19.15
N LEU A 198 4.52 -6.73 -18.77
CA LEU A 198 5.22 -5.82 -19.68
C LEU A 198 6.69 -6.20 -19.91
N HIS A 199 7.29 -6.97 -19.00
CA HIS A 199 8.69 -7.36 -19.06
C HIS A 199 8.83 -8.88 -19.05
N GLU A 200 9.01 -9.47 -20.24
CA GLU A 200 9.18 -10.92 -20.42
C GLU A 200 10.34 -11.51 -19.59
N GLN A 201 11.33 -10.68 -19.23
CA GLN A 201 12.51 -11.11 -18.47
C GLN A 201 12.28 -11.29 -16.96
N MET A 202 11.14 -10.84 -16.39
CA MET A 202 10.94 -10.90 -14.92
C MET A 202 10.60 -12.29 -14.37
N GLY A 203 10.58 -13.32 -15.22
CA GLY A 203 10.35 -14.70 -14.82
C GLY A 203 8.90 -14.97 -14.39
N ARG A 204 8.67 -16.16 -13.83
CA ARG A 204 7.33 -16.57 -13.37
C ARG A 204 6.97 -15.88 -12.05
N VAL A 205 5.74 -15.39 -11.95
CA VAL A 205 5.16 -14.93 -10.68
C VAL A 205 5.01 -16.14 -9.76
N GLN A 206 5.51 -16.02 -8.53
CA GLN A 206 5.32 -17.01 -7.49
C GLN A 206 4.45 -16.41 -6.39
N LEU A 207 3.56 -17.26 -5.87
CA LEU A 207 2.83 -16.98 -4.64
C LEU A 207 3.65 -17.52 -3.46
N ILE A 208 3.90 -16.68 -2.47
CA ILE A 208 4.73 -17.01 -1.32
C ILE A 208 3.88 -16.86 -0.07
N LEU A 209 3.83 -17.94 0.72
CA LEU A 209 3.31 -17.94 2.09
C LEU A 209 4.50 -17.92 3.05
N ARG A 210 4.45 -17.05 4.05
CA ARG A 210 5.43 -16.98 5.14
C ARG A 210 4.72 -17.20 6.44
N GLU A 211 5.31 -17.99 7.33
CA GLU A 211 4.78 -18.19 8.67
C GLU A 211 4.53 -16.85 9.36
N TRP A 212 3.37 -16.73 9.98
CA TRP A 212 3.06 -15.58 10.81
C TRP A 212 3.79 -15.70 12.15
N SER A 213 4.44 -14.63 12.57
CA SER A 213 5.08 -14.55 13.89
C SER A 213 4.44 -13.44 14.69
N ASP A 214 3.80 -13.81 15.81
CA ASP A 214 3.20 -12.85 16.74
C ASP A 214 4.28 -12.05 17.51
N ASP A 215 5.52 -12.53 17.52
CA ASP A 215 6.67 -11.85 18.13
C ASP A 215 7.30 -10.78 17.21
N LEU A 216 6.82 -10.64 15.97
CA LEU A 216 7.36 -9.68 15.02
C LEU A 216 6.97 -8.25 15.40
N ASN A 217 7.84 -7.58 16.14
CA ASN A 217 7.64 -6.19 16.50
C ASN A 217 8.11 -5.24 15.38
N THR A 218 7.15 -4.66 14.66
CA THR A 218 7.37 -3.78 13.50
C THR A 218 8.15 -2.51 13.83
N ILE A 219 8.19 -2.07 15.09
CA ILE A 219 8.99 -0.90 15.49
C ILE A 219 10.50 -1.15 15.31
N TRP A 220 10.91 -2.43 15.36
CA TRP A 220 12.28 -2.90 15.14
C TRP A 220 12.50 -3.37 13.70
N GLU A 221 11.60 -3.07 12.76
CA GLU A 221 11.83 -3.27 11.33
C GLU A 221 12.72 -2.14 10.78
N PHE A 222 13.87 -2.51 10.22
CA PHE A 222 14.82 -1.58 9.61
C PHE A 222 14.96 -1.83 8.11
N ARG A 223 15.37 -0.78 7.39
CA ARG A 223 15.75 -0.83 5.99
C ARG A 223 17.24 -0.54 5.88
N SER A 224 18.00 -1.54 5.46
CA SER A 224 19.42 -1.39 5.16
C SER A 224 19.63 -1.05 3.69
N PHE A 225 20.64 -0.21 3.43
CA PHE A 225 21.10 0.17 2.11
C PHE A 225 22.49 -0.43 1.91
N VAL A 226 22.70 -1.12 0.80
CA VAL A 226 23.95 -1.83 0.49
C VAL A 226 24.49 -1.33 -0.83
N TYR A 227 25.79 -1.02 -0.88
CA TYR A 227 26.51 -0.63 -2.09
C TYR A 227 27.92 -1.23 -2.05
N ASN A 228 28.38 -1.76 -3.18
CA ASN A 228 29.67 -2.45 -3.29
C ASN A 228 29.87 -3.54 -2.20
N ASN A 229 28.86 -4.39 -2.00
CA ASN A 229 28.84 -5.43 -0.97
C ASN A 229 29.05 -4.94 0.47
N GLN A 230 28.84 -3.64 0.75
CA GLN A 230 28.95 -3.05 2.08
C GLN A 230 27.65 -2.34 2.47
N MET A 231 27.25 -2.46 3.74
CA MET A 231 26.11 -1.70 4.28
C MET A 231 26.51 -0.23 4.42
N THR A 232 25.84 0.66 3.69
CA THR A 232 26.16 2.10 3.65
C THR A 232 25.25 2.94 4.52
N ALA A 233 24.02 2.49 4.76
CA ALA A 233 23.08 3.17 5.64
C ALA A 233 22.04 2.19 6.19
N ILE A 234 21.40 2.59 7.28
CA ILE A 234 20.23 1.92 7.86
C ILE A 234 19.23 2.97 8.31
N SER A 235 17.94 2.75 8.02
CA SER A 235 16.85 3.60 8.50
C SER A 235 15.78 2.74 9.16
N GLN A 236 14.94 3.35 10.00
CA GLN A 236 13.70 2.68 10.43
C GLN A 236 12.79 2.48 9.21
N TYR A 237 12.09 1.34 9.16
CA TYR A 237 11.23 1.01 8.02
C TYR A 237 9.95 1.88 8.01
N HIS A 238 9.40 2.15 9.20
CA HIS A 238 8.21 2.96 9.38
C HIS A 238 8.61 4.41 9.73
N SER A 239 8.51 5.32 8.78
CA SER A 239 8.92 6.73 8.96
C SER A 239 7.98 7.55 9.85
N GLY A 240 6.75 7.07 10.09
CA GLY A 240 5.75 7.76 10.90
C GLY A 240 5.81 7.45 12.39
N THR A 241 6.76 6.63 12.84
CA THR A 241 6.86 6.21 14.25
C THR A 241 8.15 6.70 14.84
N TYR A 242 8.07 7.45 15.94
CA TYR A 242 9.23 7.83 16.73
C TYR A 242 9.41 6.84 17.88
N VAL A 243 10.59 6.23 17.96
CA VAL A 243 10.94 5.24 18.99
C VAL A 243 12.18 5.75 19.73
N PRO A 244 12.03 6.39 20.91
CA PRO A 244 13.14 7.01 21.61
C PRO A 244 14.26 6.01 21.95
N GLU A 245 13.92 4.75 22.21
CA GLU A 245 14.86 3.67 22.52
C GLU A 245 15.84 3.38 21.38
N ILE A 246 15.49 3.72 20.13
CA ILE A 246 16.40 3.59 18.99
C ILE A 246 17.51 4.65 19.05
N LEU A 247 17.20 5.87 19.52
CA LEU A 247 18.16 6.95 19.64
C LEU A 247 19.13 6.74 20.81
N ASP A 248 18.61 6.31 21.95
CA ASP A 248 19.42 6.02 23.15
C ASP A 248 20.41 4.87 22.92
N LYS A 249 20.12 3.97 21.98
CA LYS A 249 20.96 2.82 21.62
C LYS A 249 22.07 3.11 20.61
N LYS A 250 22.18 4.32 20.04
CA LYS A 250 23.34 4.68 19.18
C LYS A 250 24.69 4.45 19.89
N THR A 251 24.70 4.48 21.22
CA THR A 251 25.87 4.23 22.06
C THR A 251 26.21 2.73 22.23
N ARG A 252 25.28 1.81 21.95
CA ARG A 252 25.44 0.36 22.21
C ARG A 252 25.74 -0.48 20.96
N ASN A 253 25.32 -0.02 19.78
CA ASN A 253 25.53 -0.73 18.50
C ASN A 253 26.98 -0.77 18.02
N SER A 254 27.90 -0.02 18.63
CA SER A 254 29.34 -0.19 18.44
C SER A 254 29.83 -1.59 18.86
N ARG A 255 29.09 -2.33 19.71
CA ARG A 255 29.44 -3.70 20.13
C ARG A 255 29.03 -4.80 19.14
N LEU A 256 28.10 -4.53 18.21
CA LEU A 256 27.76 -5.50 17.16
C LEU A 256 28.88 -5.63 16.11
N HIS A 257 29.83 -4.70 16.06
CA HIS A 257 31.04 -4.83 15.26
C HIS A 257 32.12 -5.74 15.89
N GLU A 258 32.01 -6.08 17.18
CA GLU A 258 32.99 -6.95 17.86
C GLU A 258 32.61 -8.44 17.77
N GLY A 259 31.35 -8.75 17.46
CA GLY A 259 30.89 -10.11 17.15
C GLY A 259 30.68 -10.27 15.65
N GLY A 260 31.75 -10.60 14.93
CA GLY A 260 31.75 -10.72 13.46
C GLY A 260 30.55 -11.51 12.93
N PHE A 261 29.90 -10.92 11.91
CA PHE A 261 29.03 -11.64 10.98
C PHE A 261 29.86 -12.44 9.98
#